data_AF-A0A0F4IZH8-F1
#
_entry.id   AF-A0A0F4IZH8-F1
#
_cell.length_a   1.000
_cell.length_b   1.000
_cell.length_c   1.000
_cell.angle_alpha   90.00
_cell.angle_beta   90.00
_cell.angle_gamma   90.00
#
_symmetry.space_group_name_H-M   'P 1'
#
loop_
_entity.id
_entity.type
_entity.pdbx_description
1 polymer ?
#
loop_
_entity_poly.entity_id
_entity_poly.type
_entity_poly.pdbx_seq_one_letter_code
_entity_poly.pdbx_strand_id
1 'polypeptide(L)'
;MGWDWTDAGDIRRRLDQGADPEAWSGGRPLHRAAVFGSPEVVTELAGRVEDVDALENDVTALWEAVVSKKPDNARALAAAGADPWRELIGGWSPGRLSLAGPTPDLFDVPAGQQLNTGERTAAEEAARLLGALGSFYYEGTGLACVTGIDAAEAVRRLEATPVPDGAIEELLEDPYAYDEDMEVIGVTSVPGGCVVTQPWGDAPQMPGVLTRLSRGTVCYGLYANPKSGNQGSIARDGAITGGDLHPGGGAQEGDTPEEVLDAYPYQYNAVAYSCAFTGLRLSDARAVVGPPDLWVQLPQRDYWSH
;
A
#
# COMPACT_ATOMS: atom_id res chain seq x y z
N MET A 1 -7.61 30.13 -5.82
CA MET A 1 -8.23 30.05 -4.47
C MET A 1 -9.10 28.80 -4.49
N GLY A 2 -8.79 27.80 -3.66
CA GLY A 2 -9.47 26.50 -3.68
C GLY A 2 -10.86 26.55 -3.05
N TRP A 3 -11.66 25.52 -3.28
CA TRP A 3 -12.82 25.23 -2.45
C TRP A 3 -12.32 24.66 -1.12
N ASP A 4 -12.95 25.05 -0.01
CA ASP A 4 -12.72 24.41 1.27
C ASP A 4 -13.67 23.20 1.39
N TRP A 5 -13.13 22.00 1.21
CA TRP A 5 -13.89 20.76 1.24
C TRP A 5 -14.45 20.42 2.63
N THR A 6 -14.08 21.18 3.67
CA THR A 6 -14.55 21.00 5.04
C THR A 6 -15.59 22.04 5.48
N ASP A 7 -15.80 23.09 4.69
CA ASP A 7 -16.77 24.16 4.99
C ASP A 7 -17.98 24.08 4.06
N ALA A 8 -19.05 23.43 4.53
CA ALA A 8 -20.31 23.33 3.80
C ALA A 8 -20.95 24.69 3.49
N GLY A 9 -20.73 25.73 4.31
CA GLY A 9 -21.24 27.07 4.05
C GLY A 9 -20.48 27.76 2.91
N ASP A 10 -19.17 27.55 2.84
CA ASP A 10 -18.29 28.01 1.77
C ASP A 10 -18.65 27.38 0.42
N ILE A 11 -18.92 26.08 0.42
CA ILE A 11 -19.36 25.30 -0.75
C ILE A 11 -20.74 25.73 -1.20
N ARG A 12 -21.73 25.76 -0.30
CA ARG A 12 -23.10 26.21 -0.60
C ARG A 12 -23.11 27.60 -1.23
N ARG A 13 -22.38 28.55 -0.63
CA ARG A 13 -22.28 29.92 -1.14
C ARG A 13 -21.74 29.96 -2.58
N ARG A 14 -20.76 29.12 -2.92
CA ARG A 14 -20.22 29.06 -4.29
C ARG A 14 -21.24 28.49 -5.27
N LEU A 15 -21.90 27.39 -4.91
CA LEU A 15 -22.92 26.79 -5.75
C LEU A 15 -24.10 27.77 -5.98
N ASP A 16 -24.51 28.49 -4.94
CA ASP A 16 -25.56 29.52 -5.04
C ASP A 16 -25.13 30.73 -5.90
N GLN A 17 -23.82 30.98 -6.02
CA GLN A 17 -23.24 31.98 -6.90
C GLN A 17 -23.02 31.47 -8.33
N GLY A 18 -23.49 30.26 -8.66
CA GLY A 18 -23.44 29.69 -10.00
C GLY A 18 -22.18 28.87 -10.28
N ALA A 19 -21.42 28.46 -9.25
CA ALA A 19 -20.40 27.45 -9.46
C ALA A 19 -21.02 26.12 -9.88
N ASP A 20 -20.39 25.43 -10.84
CA ASP A 20 -20.88 24.17 -11.39
C ASP A 20 -20.66 23.02 -10.37
N PRO A 21 -21.71 22.33 -9.90
CA PRO A 21 -21.57 21.17 -9.02
C PRO A 21 -20.97 19.94 -9.72
N GLU A 22 -20.93 19.91 -11.06
CA GLU A 22 -20.43 18.78 -11.85
C GLU A 22 -18.95 18.94 -12.26
N ALA A 23 -18.42 20.18 -12.25
CA ALA A 23 -17.08 20.46 -12.78
C ALA A 23 -16.28 21.44 -11.91
N TRP A 24 -15.11 20.98 -11.45
CA TRP A 24 -14.13 21.81 -10.75
C TRP A 24 -12.70 21.38 -11.06
N SER A 25 -11.89 22.32 -11.54
CA SER A 25 -10.46 22.10 -11.81
C SER A 25 -10.14 20.87 -12.68
N GLY A 26 -11.03 20.54 -13.63
CA GLY A 26 -10.87 19.39 -14.52
C GLY A 26 -11.37 18.05 -13.98
N GLY A 27 -12.00 18.03 -12.80
CA GLY A 27 -12.62 16.83 -12.21
C GLY A 27 -13.99 17.11 -11.59
N ARG A 28 -14.58 16.11 -10.93
CA ARG A 28 -15.92 16.24 -10.31
C ARG A 28 -15.79 16.68 -8.85
N PRO A 29 -16.47 17.77 -8.41
CA PRO A 29 -16.44 18.22 -7.03
C PRO A 29 -16.83 17.15 -6.00
N LEU A 30 -17.86 16.35 -6.31
CA LEU A 30 -18.35 15.32 -5.39
C LEU A 30 -17.30 14.24 -5.11
N HIS A 31 -16.51 13.86 -6.10
CA HIS A 31 -15.39 12.91 -5.95
C HIS A 31 -14.29 13.48 -5.05
N ARG A 32 -13.95 14.76 -5.21
CA ARG A 32 -12.99 15.43 -4.32
C ARG A 32 -13.50 15.52 -2.88
N ALA A 33 -14.78 15.84 -2.70
CA ALA A 33 -15.41 15.88 -1.38
C ALA A 33 -15.47 14.49 -0.72
N ALA A 34 -15.68 13.43 -1.49
CA ALA A 34 -15.67 12.06 -0.98
C ALA A 34 -14.34 11.70 -0.28
N VAL A 35 -13.22 12.15 -0.84
CA VAL A 35 -11.86 11.86 -0.32
C VAL A 35 -11.42 12.85 0.76
N PHE A 36 -11.61 14.16 0.54
CA PHE A 36 -11.00 15.21 1.36
C PHE A 36 -12.00 16.00 2.21
N GLY A 37 -13.29 15.87 1.94
CA GLY A 37 -14.31 16.70 2.52
C GLY A 37 -14.95 16.15 3.78
N SER A 38 -15.86 16.96 4.33
CA SER A 38 -16.74 16.54 5.42
C SER A 38 -18.03 15.90 4.88
N PRO A 39 -18.75 15.11 5.69
CA PRO A 39 -20.04 14.53 5.31
C PRO A 39 -21.08 15.59 4.92
N GLU A 40 -21.02 16.78 5.52
CA GLU A 40 -21.91 17.91 5.21
C GLU A 40 -21.62 18.49 3.82
N VAL A 41 -20.34 18.59 3.44
CA VAL A 41 -19.96 19.03 2.09
C VAL A 41 -20.37 17.99 1.05
N VAL A 42 -20.16 16.71 1.34
CA VAL A 42 -20.64 15.60 0.51
C VAL A 42 -22.16 15.68 0.32
N THR A 43 -22.91 15.89 1.39
CA THR A 43 -24.38 16.03 1.35
C THR A 43 -24.81 17.23 0.51
N GLU A 44 -24.16 18.39 0.68
CA GLU A 44 -24.46 19.60 -0.09
C GLU A 44 -24.24 19.38 -1.59
N LEU A 45 -23.12 18.76 -1.98
CA LEU A 45 -22.81 18.49 -3.38
C LEU A 45 -23.71 17.40 -3.98
N ALA A 46 -23.95 16.31 -3.25
CA ALA A 46 -24.80 15.22 -3.70
C ALA A 46 -26.25 15.69 -3.96
N GLY A 47 -26.73 16.69 -3.21
CA GLY A 47 -28.05 17.30 -3.45
C GLY A 47 -28.11 18.25 -4.67
N ARG A 48 -26.99 18.49 -5.36
CA ARG A 48 -26.87 19.47 -6.46
C ARG A 48 -26.49 18.84 -7.79
N VAL A 49 -25.92 17.64 -7.77
CA VAL A 49 -25.57 16.88 -8.98
C VAL A 49 -26.80 16.23 -9.60
N GLU A 50 -26.75 15.97 -10.90
CA GLU A 50 -27.81 15.23 -11.61
C GLU A 50 -27.74 13.72 -11.29
N ASP A 51 -26.52 13.19 -11.18
CA ASP A 51 -26.24 11.78 -10.92
C ASP A 51 -25.15 11.64 -9.85
N VAL A 52 -25.51 11.09 -8.69
CA VAL A 52 -24.58 10.85 -7.57
C VAL A 52 -23.57 9.75 -7.90
N ASP A 53 -23.94 8.82 -8.79
CA ASP A 53 -23.09 7.71 -9.26
C ASP A 53 -22.35 8.05 -10.57
N ALA A 54 -22.29 9.33 -10.93
CA ALA A 54 -21.57 9.75 -12.11
C ALA A 54 -20.07 9.43 -11.99
N LEU A 55 -19.52 8.83 -13.04
CA LEU A 55 -18.16 8.29 -13.03
C LEU A 55 -17.10 9.39 -13.24
N GLU A 56 -15.97 9.23 -12.56
CA GLU A 56 -14.70 9.90 -12.84
C GLU A 56 -13.61 8.83 -12.76
N ASN A 57 -12.82 8.66 -13.82
CA ASN A 57 -11.82 7.58 -13.94
C ASN A 57 -12.42 6.19 -13.62
N ASP A 58 -13.56 5.89 -14.23
CA ASP A 58 -14.32 4.63 -14.13
C ASP A 58 -14.81 4.23 -12.72
N VAL A 59 -14.71 5.12 -11.74
CA VAL A 59 -15.20 4.90 -10.38
C VAL A 59 -16.26 5.93 -9.99
N THR A 60 -17.03 5.63 -8.95
CA THR A 60 -18.01 6.58 -8.35
C THR A 60 -17.38 7.33 -7.18
N ALA A 61 -18.01 8.43 -6.75
CA ALA A 61 -17.59 9.11 -5.53
C ALA A 61 -17.67 8.19 -4.30
N LEU A 62 -18.61 7.22 -4.31
CA LEU A 62 -18.76 6.25 -3.23
C LEU A 62 -17.58 5.27 -3.16
N TRP A 63 -17.08 4.83 -4.32
CA TRP A 63 -15.84 4.05 -4.38
C TRP A 63 -14.67 4.80 -3.75
N GLU A 64 -14.47 6.06 -4.14
CA GLU A 64 -13.40 6.92 -3.62
C GLU A 64 -13.48 7.09 -2.09
N ALA A 65 -14.68 7.29 -1.54
CA ALA A 65 -14.89 7.37 -0.09
C ALA A 65 -14.51 6.06 0.63
N VAL A 66 -14.91 4.89 0.08
CA VAL A 66 -14.62 3.58 0.68
C VAL A 66 -13.14 3.24 0.62
N VAL A 67 -12.51 3.47 -0.54
CA VAL A 67 -11.07 3.27 -0.75
C VAL A 67 -10.28 4.17 0.20
N SER A 68 -10.60 5.46 0.25
CA SER A 68 -9.95 6.46 1.12
C SER A 68 -10.27 6.34 2.62
N LYS A 69 -10.96 5.26 3.03
CA LYS A 69 -11.36 4.97 4.42
C LYS A 69 -12.13 6.14 5.06
N LYS A 70 -13.09 6.71 4.34
CA LYS A 70 -13.98 7.80 4.78
C LYS A 70 -15.41 7.29 5.03
N PRO A 71 -15.66 6.56 6.14
CA PRO A 71 -16.95 5.91 6.36
C PRO A 71 -18.11 6.90 6.46
N ASP A 72 -17.91 8.09 7.05
CA ASP A 72 -18.99 9.07 7.18
C ASP A 72 -19.35 9.72 5.83
N ASN A 73 -18.37 9.96 4.97
CA ASN A 73 -18.61 10.43 3.59
C ASN A 73 -19.31 9.35 2.76
N ALA A 74 -18.90 8.09 2.91
CA ALA A 74 -19.53 6.96 2.23
C ALA A 74 -21.01 6.79 2.65
N ARG A 75 -21.31 6.95 3.95
CA ARG A 75 -22.70 6.96 4.45
C ARG A 75 -23.50 8.14 3.90
N ALA A 76 -22.91 9.33 3.82
CA ALA A 76 -23.57 10.50 3.25
C ALA A 76 -23.92 10.30 1.76
N LEU A 77 -23.01 9.72 0.97
CA LEU A 77 -23.25 9.38 -0.43
C LEU A 77 -24.35 8.33 -0.58
N ALA A 78 -24.32 7.25 0.20
CA ALA A 78 -25.37 6.23 0.19
C ALA A 78 -26.73 6.81 0.61
N ALA A 79 -26.78 7.68 1.61
CA ALA A 79 -28.00 8.38 2.02
C ALA A 79 -28.52 9.34 0.94
N ALA A 80 -27.64 9.86 0.08
CA ALA A 80 -28.01 10.67 -1.08
C ALA A 80 -28.41 9.84 -2.32
N GLY A 81 -28.38 8.50 -2.22
CA GLY A 81 -28.85 7.59 -3.28
C GLY A 81 -27.75 6.95 -4.13
N ALA A 82 -26.47 7.13 -3.80
CA ALA A 82 -25.39 6.37 -4.44
C ALA A 82 -25.57 4.86 -4.20
N ASP A 83 -25.39 4.03 -5.23
CA ASP A 83 -25.50 2.57 -5.12
C ASP A 83 -24.21 1.92 -4.58
N PRO A 84 -24.18 1.38 -3.34
CA PRO A 84 -23.00 0.71 -2.81
C PRO A 84 -22.68 -0.61 -3.51
N TRP A 85 -23.62 -1.20 -4.25
CA TRP A 85 -23.49 -2.54 -4.81
C TRP A 85 -23.22 -2.54 -6.31
N ARG A 86 -23.06 -1.36 -6.91
CA ARG A 86 -22.60 -1.20 -8.29
C ARG A 86 -21.18 -1.75 -8.44
N GLU A 87 -21.02 -2.75 -9.31
CA GLU A 87 -19.71 -3.29 -9.67
C GLU A 87 -18.92 -2.31 -10.53
N LEU A 88 -17.63 -2.17 -10.21
CA LEU A 88 -16.67 -1.26 -10.84
C LEU A 88 -15.41 -2.06 -11.20
N ILE A 89 -14.24 -1.63 -10.72
CA ILE A 89 -12.94 -2.23 -11.04
C ILE A 89 -12.89 -3.69 -10.57
N GLY A 90 -12.48 -4.59 -11.46
CA GLY A 90 -12.35 -6.02 -11.15
C GLY A 90 -13.64 -6.67 -10.64
N GLY A 91 -14.82 -6.12 -10.95
CA GLY A 91 -16.10 -6.64 -10.45
C GLY A 91 -16.35 -6.39 -8.95
N TRP A 92 -15.55 -5.54 -8.30
CA TRP A 92 -15.78 -5.10 -6.94
C TRP A 92 -16.74 -3.92 -6.89
N SER A 93 -17.58 -3.89 -5.86
CA SER A 93 -18.40 -2.72 -5.52
C SER A 93 -17.88 -2.09 -4.23
N PRO A 94 -18.19 -0.81 -3.95
CA PRO A 94 -17.85 -0.18 -2.66
C PRO A 94 -18.36 -0.99 -1.46
N GLY A 95 -19.54 -1.58 -1.58
CA GLY A 95 -20.15 -2.47 -0.59
C GLY A 95 -19.34 -3.74 -0.38
N ARG A 96 -18.95 -4.45 -1.46
CA ARG A 96 -18.10 -5.64 -1.32
C ARG A 96 -16.71 -5.30 -0.75
N LEU A 97 -16.10 -4.19 -1.18
CA LEU A 97 -14.82 -3.74 -0.61
C LEU A 97 -14.94 -3.48 0.89
N SER A 98 -16.02 -2.84 1.34
CA SER A 98 -16.23 -2.58 2.77
C SER A 98 -16.19 -3.87 3.62
N LEU A 99 -16.75 -4.98 3.11
CA LEU A 99 -16.73 -6.30 3.76
C LEU A 99 -15.31 -6.86 3.92
N ALA A 100 -14.39 -6.51 3.01
CA ALA A 100 -12.99 -6.92 3.04
C ALA A 100 -12.08 -5.92 3.76
N GLY A 101 -12.65 -4.79 4.22
CA GLY A 101 -11.93 -3.68 4.82
C GLY A 101 -12.16 -3.51 6.32
N PRO A 102 -11.68 -2.40 6.90
CA PRO A 102 -11.80 -2.13 8.33
C PRO A 102 -13.23 -1.76 8.79
N THR A 103 -14.18 -1.63 7.87
CA THR A 103 -15.54 -1.15 8.12
C THR A 103 -16.56 -2.06 7.42
N PRO A 104 -16.70 -3.34 7.83
CA PRO A 104 -17.58 -4.31 7.16
C PRO A 104 -19.08 -4.00 7.28
N ASP A 105 -19.48 -3.25 8.31
CA ASP A 105 -20.89 -2.88 8.56
C ASP A 105 -21.25 -1.50 7.97
N LEU A 106 -20.57 -1.08 6.90
CA LEU A 106 -20.75 0.27 6.35
C LEU A 106 -22.12 0.45 5.66
N PHE A 107 -22.66 -0.61 5.08
CA PHE A 107 -23.95 -0.62 4.37
C PHE A 107 -24.76 -1.86 4.71
N ASP A 108 -26.08 -1.78 4.53
CA ASP A 108 -26.95 -2.96 4.54
C ASP A 108 -26.57 -3.90 3.39
N VAL A 109 -26.38 -5.19 3.69
CA VAL A 109 -25.91 -6.20 2.75
C VAL A 109 -27.08 -6.93 2.09
N PRO A 110 -27.30 -6.80 0.77
CA PRO A 110 -28.34 -7.52 0.05
C PRO A 110 -28.13 -9.03 0.07
N ALA A 111 -29.22 -9.79 -0.05
CA ALA A 111 -29.13 -11.24 -0.19
C ALA A 111 -28.28 -11.63 -1.39
N GLY A 112 -27.29 -12.50 -1.17
CA GLY A 112 -26.35 -12.95 -2.20
C GLY A 112 -25.04 -12.16 -2.27
N GLN A 113 -24.98 -10.97 -1.67
CA GLN A 113 -23.72 -10.23 -1.54
C GLN A 113 -22.91 -10.76 -0.36
N GLN A 114 -21.77 -11.39 -0.63
CA GLN A 114 -20.87 -11.90 0.39
C GLN A 114 -19.46 -12.08 -0.16
N LEU A 115 -18.47 -12.08 0.73
CA LEU A 115 -17.13 -12.56 0.41
C LEU A 115 -17.13 -14.08 0.32
N ASN A 116 -16.45 -14.62 -0.69
CA ASN A 116 -16.13 -16.04 -0.76
C ASN A 116 -15.07 -16.41 0.31
N THR A 117 -14.82 -17.70 0.50
CA THR A 117 -13.89 -18.19 1.53
C THR A 117 -12.47 -17.64 1.35
N GLY A 118 -11.98 -17.56 0.11
CA GLY A 118 -10.65 -17.04 -0.20
C GLY A 118 -10.55 -15.55 0.10
N GLU A 119 -11.54 -14.77 -0.35
CA GLU A 119 -11.60 -13.33 -0.12
C GLU A 119 -11.66 -12.99 1.38
N ARG A 120 -12.47 -13.73 2.14
CA ARG A 120 -12.56 -13.58 3.60
C ARG A 120 -11.24 -13.90 4.28
N THR A 121 -10.59 -15.00 3.89
CA THR A 121 -9.30 -15.40 4.44
C THR A 121 -8.22 -14.33 4.18
N ALA A 122 -8.21 -13.76 2.97
CA ALA A 122 -7.29 -12.69 2.61
C ALA A 122 -7.55 -11.41 3.44
N ALA A 123 -8.82 -11.02 3.61
CA ALA A 123 -9.20 -9.87 4.42
C ALA A 123 -8.82 -10.05 5.91
N GLU A 124 -9.05 -11.24 6.47
CA GLU A 124 -8.67 -11.58 7.84
C GLU A 124 -7.15 -11.55 8.04
N GLU A 125 -6.39 -12.08 7.08
CA GLU A 125 -4.92 -12.04 7.13
C GLU A 125 -4.40 -10.61 6.96
N ALA A 126 -5.02 -9.79 6.12
CA ALA A 126 -4.67 -8.37 5.97
C ALA A 126 -4.88 -7.61 7.27
N ALA A 127 -6.05 -7.77 7.91
CA ALA A 127 -6.33 -7.16 9.21
C ALA A 127 -5.32 -7.61 10.28
N ARG A 128 -4.98 -8.91 10.31
CA ARG A 128 -3.98 -9.46 11.23
C ARG A 128 -2.59 -8.85 10.99
N LEU A 129 -2.14 -8.80 9.74
CA LEU A 129 -0.82 -8.31 9.38
C LEU A 129 -0.68 -6.80 9.65
N LEU A 130 -1.69 -6.00 9.29
CA LEU A 130 -1.73 -4.57 9.59
C LEU A 130 -1.72 -4.31 11.10
N GLY A 131 -2.48 -5.08 11.88
CA GLY A 131 -2.49 -4.98 13.34
C GLY A 131 -1.15 -5.36 13.97
N ALA A 132 -0.47 -6.38 13.44
CA ALA A 132 0.85 -6.81 13.88
C ALA A 132 1.93 -5.76 13.59
N LEU A 133 1.93 -5.20 12.39
CA LEU A 133 2.90 -4.19 11.97
C LEU A 133 2.66 -2.84 12.66
N GLY A 134 1.41 -2.46 12.91
CA GLY A 134 1.09 -1.15 13.46
C GLY A 134 1.50 -0.01 12.52
N SER A 135 1.83 1.14 13.09
CA SER A 135 2.27 2.32 12.34
C SER A 135 3.71 2.68 12.73
N PHE A 136 4.53 2.97 11.72
CA PHE A 136 5.92 3.39 11.88
C PHE A 136 6.37 4.24 10.69
N TYR A 137 7.42 5.01 10.88
CA TYR A 137 8.09 5.77 9.82
C TYR A 137 9.12 4.87 9.13
N TYR A 138 9.14 4.88 7.79
CA TYR A 138 10.01 4.02 6.97
C TYR A 138 10.48 4.69 5.67
N GLU A 139 10.30 6.01 5.54
CA GLU A 139 10.78 6.73 4.37
C GLU A 139 12.32 6.66 4.31
N GLY A 140 12.86 6.43 3.12
CA GLY A 140 14.28 6.12 2.91
C GLY A 140 14.64 4.65 3.11
N THR A 141 13.72 3.80 3.57
CA THR A 141 13.99 2.38 3.78
C THR A 141 13.87 1.56 2.50
N GLY A 142 14.92 0.81 2.19
CA GLY A 142 14.92 -0.31 1.25
C GLY A 142 14.54 -1.60 1.97
N LEU A 143 13.76 -2.43 1.28
CA LEU A 143 13.25 -3.68 1.82
C LEU A 143 13.15 -4.75 0.72
N ALA A 144 13.42 -6.01 1.08
CA ALA A 144 13.07 -7.17 0.28
C ALA A 144 12.40 -8.24 1.14
N CYS A 145 11.18 -8.60 0.80
CA CYS A 145 10.48 -9.75 1.36
C CYS A 145 10.77 -10.98 0.51
N VAL A 146 11.21 -12.09 1.11
CA VAL A 146 11.60 -13.30 0.37
C VAL A 146 10.83 -14.51 0.88
N THR A 147 10.13 -15.20 -0.02
CA THR A 147 9.35 -16.40 0.32
C THR A 147 10.27 -17.58 0.62
N GLY A 148 10.00 -18.32 1.69
CA GLY A 148 10.45 -19.70 1.92
C GLY A 148 11.91 -19.92 2.29
N ILE A 149 12.71 -18.86 2.46
CA ILE A 149 14.10 -18.96 2.92
C ILE A 149 14.30 -18.18 4.22
N ASP A 150 15.19 -18.67 5.09
CA ASP A 150 15.55 -17.98 6.33
C ASP A 150 16.70 -16.99 6.10
N ALA A 151 17.06 -16.26 7.17
CA ALA A 151 18.16 -15.30 7.12
C ALA A 151 19.51 -15.93 6.74
N ALA A 152 19.80 -17.15 7.19
CA ALA A 152 21.07 -17.82 6.90
C ALA A 152 21.20 -18.15 5.40
N GLU A 153 20.14 -18.67 4.79
CA GLU A 153 20.10 -18.94 3.36
C GLU A 153 20.13 -17.64 2.53
N ALA A 154 19.46 -16.57 2.97
CA ALA A 154 19.54 -15.27 2.33
C ALA A 154 20.98 -14.72 2.33
N VAL A 155 21.67 -14.73 3.48
CA VAL A 155 23.07 -14.31 3.61
C VAL A 155 23.98 -15.16 2.71
N ARG A 156 23.76 -16.49 2.67
CA ARG A 156 24.51 -17.39 1.80
C ARG A 156 24.33 -17.06 0.31
N ARG A 157 23.10 -16.77 -0.14
CA ARG A 157 22.80 -16.39 -1.53
C ARG A 157 23.40 -15.05 -1.93
N LEU A 158 23.49 -14.13 -0.97
CA LEU A 158 24.10 -12.82 -1.18
C LEU A 158 25.62 -12.86 -1.12
N GLU A 159 26.21 -13.96 -0.61
CA GLU A 159 27.64 -14.07 -0.31
C GLU A 159 28.10 -12.97 0.66
N ALA A 160 27.18 -12.54 1.53
CA ALA A 160 27.39 -11.46 2.47
C ALA A 160 28.14 -11.95 3.70
N THR A 161 28.94 -11.07 4.31
CA THR A 161 29.72 -11.36 5.52
C THR A 161 29.15 -10.63 6.73
N PRO A 162 29.12 -11.24 7.94
CA PRO A 162 28.68 -10.55 9.15
C PRO A 162 29.48 -9.26 9.39
N VAL A 163 28.78 -8.19 9.78
CA VAL A 163 29.44 -6.96 10.23
C VAL A 163 29.94 -7.16 11.67
N PRO A 164 31.18 -6.75 12.01
CA PRO A 164 31.71 -6.84 13.37
C PRO A 164 30.88 -6.03 14.39
N ASP A 165 30.79 -6.55 15.61
CA ASP A 165 30.17 -5.84 16.73
C ASP A 165 30.83 -4.46 16.95
N GLY A 166 30.02 -3.42 17.20
CA GLY A 166 30.47 -2.04 17.40
C GLY A 166 30.54 -1.18 16.13
N ALA A 167 30.86 -1.76 14.97
CA ALA A 167 30.84 -1.03 13.69
C ALA A 167 29.42 -0.61 13.29
N ILE A 168 28.41 -1.42 13.67
CA ILE A 168 27.00 -1.10 13.45
C ILE A 168 26.53 0.09 14.31
N GLU A 169 27.05 0.26 15.52
CA GLU A 169 26.63 1.37 16.38
C GLU A 169 27.08 2.71 15.78
N GLU A 170 28.32 2.78 15.31
CA GLU A 170 28.86 3.95 14.60
C GLU A 170 28.08 4.23 13.30
N LEU A 171 27.78 3.20 12.53
CA LEU A 171 26.98 3.30 11.31
C LEU A 171 25.56 3.84 11.56
N LEU A 172 24.89 3.35 12.60
CA LEU A 172 23.53 3.78 12.93
C LEU A 172 23.50 5.23 13.44
N GLU A 173 24.62 5.77 13.93
CA GLU A 173 24.75 7.18 14.33
C GLU A 173 24.90 8.12 13.12
N ASP A 174 25.65 7.73 12.08
CA ASP A 174 25.81 8.51 10.84
C ASP A 174 25.84 7.62 9.58
N PRO A 175 24.67 7.15 9.09
CA PRO A 175 24.59 6.15 8.02
C PRO A 175 24.98 6.66 6.62
N TYR A 176 25.32 7.95 6.50
CA TYR A 176 25.73 8.59 5.26
C TYR A 176 27.20 9.04 5.29
N ALA A 177 27.94 8.68 6.35
CA ALA A 177 29.33 9.08 6.52
C ALA A 177 30.25 8.51 5.43
N TYR A 178 30.02 7.26 5.00
CA TYR A 178 30.86 6.57 4.04
C TYR A 178 30.06 5.83 2.96
N ASP A 179 30.55 5.83 1.72
CA ASP A 179 29.88 5.15 0.60
C ASP A 179 29.83 3.61 0.79
N GLU A 180 30.80 3.03 1.52
CA GLU A 180 30.87 1.58 1.82
C GLU A 180 29.74 1.11 2.75
N ASP A 181 29.12 2.03 3.48
CA ASP A 181 28.01 1.79 4.41
C ASP A 181 26.67 1.57 3.69
N MET A 182 26.60 1.97 2.41
CA MET A 182 25.46 1.69 1.53
C MET A 182 25.34 0.20 1.16
N GLU A 183 26.34 -0.62 1.48
CA GLU A 183 26.36 -2.06 1.26
C GLU A 183 26.02 -2.86 2.53
N VAL A 184 25.76 -2.20 3.66
CA VAL A 184 25.31 -2.87 4.90
C VAL A 184 23.78 -3.03 4.90
N ILE A 185 23.31 -4.26 5.13
CA ILE A 185 21.90 -4.62 5.20
C ILE A 185 21.59 -5.45 6.45
N GLY A 186 20.37 -5.34 6.95
CA GLY A 186 19.81 -6.20 7.98
C GLY A 186 19.06 -7.38 7.37
N VAL A 187 19.16 -8.56 7.98
CA VAL A 187 18.42 -9.76 7.56
C VAL A 187 17.72 -10.37 8.76
N THR A 188 16.41 -10.63 8.63
CA THR A 188 15.57 -11.17 9.71
C THR A 188 14.71 -12.32 9.21
N SER A 189 14.76 -13.47 9.89
CA SER A 189 13.87 -14.60 9.61
C SER A 189 12.47 -14.31 10.17
N VAL A 190 11.44 -14.63 9.40
CA VAL A 190 10.04 -14.46 9.80
C VAL A 190 9.22 -15.69 9.37
N PRO A 191 8.03 -15.93 9.94
CA PRO A 191 7.18 -17.01 9.46
C PRO A 191 6.89 -16.85 7.96
N GLY A 192 7.22 -17.89 7.19
CA GLY A 192 7.07 -17.90 5.73
C GLY A 192 8.30 -17.49 4.93
N GLY A 193 9.38 -17.01 5.57
CA GLY A 193 10.61 -16.63 4.85
C GLY A 193 11.50 -15.66 5.62
N CYS A 194 11.98 -14.61 4.95
CA CYS A 194 12.80 -13.57 5.58
C CYS A 194 12.52 -12.18 5.02
N VAL A 195 12.89 -11.17 5.80
CA VAL A 195 12.91 -9.76 5.38
C VAL A 195 14.36 -9.28 5.39
N VAL A 196 14.78 -8.64 4.30
CA VAL A 196 16.04 -7.91 4.19
C VAL A 196 15.72 -6.42 4.23
N THR A 197 16.41 -5.64 5.06
CA THR A 197 16.15 -4.20 5.21
C THR A 197 17.41 -3.36 5.19
N GLN A 198 17.25 -2.11 4.79
CA GLN A 198 18.25 -1.06 4.93
C GLN A 198 17.52 0.25 5.21
N PRO A 199 17.57 0.77 6.46
CA PRO A 199 16.80 1.96 6.83
C PRO A 199 17.18 3.26 6.08
N TRP A 200 18.38 3.33 5.51
CA TRP A 200 18.96 4.54 4.92
C TRP A 200 19.21 4.46 3.41
N GLY A 201 18.86 3.36 2.75
CA GLY A 201 19.21 3.13 1.35
C GLY A 201 18.36 2.06 0.67
N ASP A 202 18.61 1.87 -0.63
CA ASP A 202 17.82 1.04 -1.54
C ASP A 202 18.47 -0.32 -1.85
N ALA A 203 19.58 -0.69 -1.18
CA ALA A 203 20.32 -1.92 -1.48
C ALA A 203 19.45 -3.18 -1.53
N PRO A 204 18.48 -3.41 -0.61
CA PRO A 204 17.60 -4.57 -0.68
C PRO A 204 16.76 -4.65 -1.96
N GLN A 205 16.40 -3.51 -2.55
CA GLN A 205 15.56 -3.41 -3.75
C GLN A 205 16.38 -3.49 -5.05
N MET A 206 17.72 -3.40 -4.98
CA MET A 206 18.56 -3.45 -6.16
C MET A 206 18.38 -4.77 -6.93
N PRO A 207 18.27 -4.75 -8.27
CA PRO A 207 17.97 -5.94 -9.06
C PRO A 207 18.89 -7.14 -8.79
N GLY A 208 20.20 -6.90 -8.65
CA GLY A 208 21.19 -7.93 -8.34
C GLY A 208 21.01 -8.57 -6.96
N VAL A 209 20.45 -7.85 -5.98
CA VAL A 209 20.09 -8.41 -4.68
C VAL A 209 18.83 -9.27 -4.82
N LEU A 210 17.78 -8.73 -5.46
CA LEU A 210 16.51 -9.43 -5.65
C LEU A 210 16.64 -10.72 -6.48
N THR A 211 17.45 -10.73 -7.55
CA THR A 211 17.67 -11.94 -8.37
C THR A 211 18.46 -13.02 -7.62
N ARG A 212 19.38 -12.66 -6.73
CA ARG A 212 20.07 -13.64 -5.89
C ARG A 212 19.14 -14.25 -4.85
N LEU A 213 18.35 -13.42 -4.17
CA LEU A 213 17.40 -13.85 -3.15
C LEU A 213 16.28 -14.72 -3.74
N SER A 214 15.79 -14.41 -4.93
CA SER A 214 14.63 -15.09 -5.54
C SER A 214 14.92 -16.42 -6.24
N ARG A 215 16.16 -16.95 -6.27
CA ARG A 215 16.44 -18.24 -6.95
C ARG A 215 15.58 -19.38 -6.38
N GLY A 216 14.77 -20.04 -7.22
CA GLY A 216 13.83 -21.08 -6.81
C GLY A 216 12.68 -20.59 -5.90
N THR A 217 12.44 -19.28 -5.80
CA THR A 217 11.38 -18.69 -4.97
C THR A 217 10.92 -17.33 -5.53
N VAL A 218 10.16 -16.57 -4.75
CA VAL A 218 9.67 -15.23 -5.06
C VAL A 218 10.21 -14.22 -4.07
N CYS A 219 10.54 -13.04 -4.57
CA CYS A 219 10.93 -11.89 -3.78
C CYS A 219 10.14 -10.65 -4.23
N TYR A 220 9.75 -9.81 -3.27
CA TYR A 220 9.21 -8.47 -3.54
C TYR A 220 10.16 -7.43 -2.93
N GLY A 221 10.70 -6.56 -3.78
CA GLY A 221 11.52 -5.43 -3.38
C GLY A 221 10.68 -4.16 -3.23
N LEU A 222 10.99 -3.36 -2.23
CA LEU A 222 10.40 -2.06 -1.96
C LEU A 222 11.53 -1.06 -1.68
N TYR A 223 11.45 0.11 -2.29
CA TYR A 223 12.17 1.28 -1.81
C TYR A 223 11.17 2.40 -1.52
N ALA A 224 11.13 2.84 -0.26
CA ALA A 224 10.29 3.95 0.18
C ALA A 224 10.98 5.28 -0.15
N ASN A 225 11.03 5.62 -1.43
CA ASN A 225 11.84 6.73 -1.92
C ASN A 225 11.31 8.09 -1.43
N PRO A 226 12.10 8.89 -0.68
CA PRO A 226 11.66 10.19 -0.17
C PRO A 226 11.31 11.21 -1.27
N LYS A 227 11.77 10.98 -2.51
CA LYS A 227 11.59 11.92 -3.63
C LYS A 227 10.38 11.61 -4.50
N SER A 228 10.07 10.32 -4.69
CA SER A 228 9.08 9.87 -5.68
C SER A 228 8.04 8.90 -5.12
N GLY A 229 8.09 8.59 -3.82
CA GLY A 229 7.18 7.64 -3.18
C GLY A 229 7.64 6.18 -3.30
N ASN A 230 6.76 5.26 -2.91
CA ASN A 230 7.09 3.83 -2.83
C ASN A 230 7.27 3.22 -4.22
N GLN A 231 8.40 2.56 -4.43
CA GLN A 231 8.77 1.86 -5.67
C GLN A 231 8.90 0.37 -5.40
N GLY A 232 8.19 -0.45 -6.17
CA GLY A 232 8.15 -1.89 -6.04
C GLY A 232 8.79 -2.63 -7.21
N SER A 233 9.38 -3.78 -6.92
CA SER A 233 9.95 -4.70 -7.90
C SER A 233 9.61 -6.14 -7.53
N ILE A 234 9.37 -6.96 -8.54
CA ILE A 234 9.09 -8.39 -8.37
C ILE A 234 10.24 -9.18 -9.00
N ALA A 235 10.82 -10.10 -8.23
CA ALA A 235 11.76 -11.09 -8.73
C ALA A 235 11.21 -12.51 -8.53
N ARG A 236 11.36 -13.35 -9.55
CA ARG A 236 10.95 -14.77 -9.54
C ARG A 236 12.06 -15.60 -10.15
N ASP A 237 12.47 -16.64 -9.43
CA ASP A 237 13.49 -17.60 -9.88
C ASP A 237 14.76 -16.94 -10.46
N GLY A 238 15.20 -15.86 -9.81
CA GLY A 238 16.39 -15.12 -10.21
C GLY A 238 16.25 -14.20 -11.42
N ALA A 239 15.02 -13.88 -11.85
CA ALA A 239 14.74 -12.88 -12.86
C ALA A 239 13.79 -11.79 -12.33
N ILE A 240 14.02 -10.54 -12.74
CA ILE A 240 13.05 -9.45 -12.51
C ILE A 240 11.87 -9.65 -13.46
N THR A 241 10.67 -9.80 -12.92
CA THR A 241 9.43 -10.00 -13.70
C THR A 241 8.46 -8.84 -13.57
N GLY A 242 8.74 -7.86 -12.72
CA GLY A 242 7.98 -6.62 -12.59
C GLY A 242 8.83 -5.53 -11.94
N GLY A 243 8.62 -4.28 -12.35
CA GLY A 243 9.32 -3.11 -11.83
C GLY A 243 8.45 -1.87 -11.99
N ASP A 244 8.84 -0.78 -11.33
CA ASP A 244 8.06 0.46 -11.27
C ASP A 244 6.63 0.26 -10.73
N LEU A 245 6.51 -0.67 -9.78
CA LEU A 245 5.24 -0.97 -9.11
C LEU A 245 5.00 0.03 -7.97
N HIS A 246 3.76 0.19 -7.58
CA HIS A 246 3.35 1.17 -6.56
C HIS A 246 2.72 0.45 -5.35
N PRO A 247 3.51 -0.29 -4.54
CA PRO A 247 2.98 -0.99 -3.38
C PRO A 247 2.32 -0.02 -2.40
N GLY A 248 1.16 -0.42 -1.86
CA GLY A 248 0.31 0.46 -1.06
C GLY A 248 -0.47 1.51 -1.87
N GLY A 249 -0.42 1.46 -3.20
CA GLY A 249 -1.35 2.16 -4.08
C GLY A 249 -2.78 1.61 -4.00
N GLY A 250 -3.73 2.33 -4.61
CA GLY A 250 -5.09 1.82 -4.82
C GLY A 250 -5.19 0.98 -6.09
N ALA A 251 -6.30 0.25 -6.23
CA ALA A 251 -6.65 -0.47 -7.45
C ALA A 251 -6.70 0.45 -8.68
N GLN A 252 -6.33 -0.08 -9.84
CA GLN A 252 -6.25 0.62 -11.12
C GLN A 252 -7.28 0.08 -12.12
N GLU A 253 -7.60 0.88 -13.14
CA GLU A 253 -8.40 0.42 -14.27
C GLU A 253 -7.75 -0.81 -14.92
N GLY A 254 -8.54 -1.88 -15.10
CA GLY A 254 -8.07 -3.14 -15.69
C GLY A 254 -7.57 -4.17 -14.68
N ASP A 255 -7.45 -3.83 -13.39
CA ASP A 255 -7.11 -4.80 -12.33
C ASP A 255 -8.14 -5.94 -12.27
N THR A 256 -7.63 -7.15 -12.07
CA THR A 256 -8.42 -8.35 -11.80
C THR A 256 -9.08 -8.29 -10.41
N PRO A 257 -10.14 -9.09 -10.14
CA PRO A 257 -10.75 -9.15 -8.81
C PRO A 257 -9.72 -9.44 -7.70
N GLU A 258 -8.73 -10.29 -7.98
CA GLU A 258 -7.67 -10.64 -7.05
C GLU A 258 -6.73 -9.45 -6.79
N GLU A 259 -6.30 -8.73 -7.83
CA GLU A 259 -5.43 -7.55 -7.70
C GLU A 259 -6.10 -6.42 -6.91
N VAL A 260 -7.40 -6.19 -7.12
CA VAL A 260 -8.18 -5.21 -6.34
C VAL A 260 -8.18 -5.58 -4.85
N LEU A 261 -8.40 -6.86 -4.53
CA LEU A 261 -8.41 -7.35 -3.15
C LEU A 261 -7.01 -7.32 -2.54
N ASP A 262 -5.97 -7.58 -3.31
CA ASP A 262 -4.59 -7.49 -2.85
C ASP A 262 -4.17 -6.03 -2.62
N ALA A 263 -4.76 -5.05 -3.29
CA ALA A 263 -4.43 -3.64 -3.09
C ALA A 263 -5.23 -3.00 -1.94
N TYR A 264 -6.55 -3.18 -1.91
CA TYR A 264 -7.47 -2.38 -1.09
C TYR A 264 -7.23 -2.42 0.43
N PRO A 265 -6.99 -3.59 1.06
CA PRO A 265 -6.71 -3.67 2.49
C PRO A 265 -5.37 -3.00 2.86
N TYR A 266 -4.37 -3.11 1.97
CA TYR A 266 -3.01 -2.62 2.21
C TYR A 266 -2.74 -1.23 1.63
N GLN A 267 -3.78 -0.51 1.18
CA GLN A 267 -3.61 0.86 0.71
C GLN A 267 -2.93 1.71 1.79
N TYR A 268 -1.96 2.52 1.36
CA TYR A 268 -1.04 3.32 2.19
C TYR A 268 -0.07 2.50 3.08
N ASN A 269 -0.06 1.17 2.96
CA ASN A 269 0.75 0.26 3.76
C ASN A 269 1.65 -0.61 2.86
N ALA A 270 2.60 0.03 2.17
CA ALA A 270 3.48 -0.63 1.19
C ALA A 270 4.27 -1.81 1.76
N VAL A 271 4.76 -1.69 3.01
CA VAL A 271 5.47 -2.79 3.68
C VAL A 271 4.56 -4.00 3.90
N ALA A 272 3.32 -3.76 4.34
CA ALA A 272 2.35 -4.84 4.54
C ALA A 272 1.99 -5.53 3.22
N TYR A 273 1.80 -4.74 2.15
CA TYR A 273 1.59 -5.26 0.80
C TYR A 273 2.74 -6.17 0.35
N SER A 274 3.99 -5.74 0.49
CA SER A 274 5.18 -6.52 0.12
C SER A 274 5.27 -7.85 0.88
N CYS A 275 4.98 -7.83 2.19
CA CYS A 275 4.92 -9.02 3.02
C CYS A 275 3.79 -9.96 2.58
N ALA A 276 2.59 -9.43 2.35
CA ALA A 276 1.42 -10.21 1.94
C ALA A 276 1.62 -10.89 0.58
N PHE A 277 2.14 -10.16 -0.40
CA PHE A 277 2.45 -10.67 -1.73
C PHE A 277 3.38 -11.88 -1.69
N THR A 278 4.32 -11.91 -0.74
CA THR A 278 5.29 -12.99 -0.55
C THR A 278 4.87 -14.04 0.47
N GLY A 279 3.65 -13.93 1.01
CA GLY A 279 3.09 -14.86 1.99
C GLY A 279 3.77 -14.81 3.36
N LEU A 280 4.51 -13.74 3.67
CA LEU A 280 5.17 -13.58 4.97
C LEU A 280 4.14 -13.23 6.05
N ARG A 281 4.26 -13.87 7.21
CA ARG A 281 3.32 -13.72 8.32
C ARG A 281 3.99 -13.11 9.55
N LEU A 282 4.34 -11.83 9.45
CA LEU A 282 4.98 -11.09 10.54
C LEU A 282 4.07 -11.01 11.76
N SER A 283 4.67 -11.11 12.96
CA SER A 283 3.99 -10.99 14.26
C SER A 283 4.11 -9.60 14.87
N ASP A 284 5.07 -8.81 14.40
CA ASP A 284 5.39 -7.45 14.83
C ASP A 284 6.21 -6.75 13.73
N ALA A 285 6.57 -5.48 13.94
CA ALA A 285 7.37 -4.70 13.01
C ALA A 285 8.90 -4.86 13.16
N ARG A 286 9.41 -5.73 14.04
CA ARG A 286 10.86 -5.83 14.35
C ARG A 286 11.68 -6.12 13.10
N ALA A 287 11.20 -7.02 12.24
CA ALA A 287 11.89 -7.38 11.00
C ALA A 287 12.04 -6.21 10.01
N VAL A 288 11.29 -5.12 10.20
CA VAL A 288 11.27 -3.95 9.33
C VAL A 288 12.05 -2.79 9.94
N VAL A 289 11.71 -2.40 11.18
CA VAL A 289 12.24 -1.20 11.85
C VAL A 289 13.02 -1.47 13.12
N GLY A 290 13.06 -2.73 13.57
CA GLY A 290 13.81 -3.14 14.74
C GLY A 290 15.19 -3.70 14.39
N PRO A 291 15.95 -4.17 15.40
CA PRO A 291 17.23 -4.82 15.16
C PRO A 291 17.01 -6.12 14.37
N PRO A 292 17.75 -6.33 13.26
CA PRO A 292 17.68 -7.56 12.50
C PRO A 292 18.31 -8.74 13.26
N ASP A 293 18.14 -9.97 12.75
CA ASP A 293 18.86 -11.12 13.31
C ASP A 293 20.37 -11.01 13.06
N LEU A 294 20.73 -10.49 11.88
CA LEU A 294 22.10 -10.30 11.44
C LEU A 294 22.23 -8.99 10.66
N TRP A 295 23.28 -8.24 10.94
CA TRP A 295 23.80 -7.22 10.03
C TRP A 295 24.89 -7.84 9.17
N VAL A 296 24.81 -7.65 7.86
CA VAL A 296 25.78 -8.20 6.91
C VAL A 296 26.22 -7.15 5.90
N GLN A 297 27.49 -7.23 5.52
CA GLN A 297 28.10 -6.47 4.44
C GLN A 297 27.90 -7.22 3.13
N LEU A 298 27.29 -6.56 2.15
CA LEU A 298 27.25 -7.03 0.77
C LEU A 298 28.66 -6.93 0.16
N PRO A 299 29.10 -7.91 -0.64
CA PRO A 299 30.34 -7.82 -1.39
C PRO A 299 30.25 -6.75 -2.49
N GLN A 300 31.32 -5.98 -2.70
CA GLN A 300 31.41 -4.97 -3.76
C GLN A 300 31.16 -5.57 -5.14
N ARG A 301 30.10 -5.11 -5.82
CA ARG A 301 29.74 -5.46 -7.19
C ARG A 301 28.72 -4.47 -7.74
N ASP A 302 28.52 -4.50 -9.06
CA ASP A 302 27.39 -3.81 -9.68
C ASP A 302 26.10 -4.61 -9.38
N TYR A 303 25.23 -4.04 -8.56
CA TYR A 303 23.92 -4.60 -8.21
C TYR A 303 22.78 -4.09 -9.11
N TRP A 304 23.06 -3.17 -10.04
CA TRP A 304 22.06 -2.69 -11.00
C TRP A 304 22.08 -3.51 -12.29
N SER A 305 23.24 -4.00 -12.68
CA SER A 305 23.39 -5.01 -13.73
C SER A 305 23.15 -6.41 -13.16
N HIS A 306 22.15 -7.15 -13.67
CA HIS A 306 21.72 -8.46 -13.17
C HIS A 306 21.60 -9.52 -14.27
#